data_AF-A0A536HJK1-F1
#
_entry.id   AF-A0A536HJK1-F1
#
_cell.length_a   1.000
_cell.length_b   1.000
_cell.length_c   1.000
_cell.angle_alpha   90.00
_cell.angle_beta   90.00
_cell.angle_gamma   90.00
#
_symmetry.space_group_name_H-M   'P 1'
#
loop_
_entity.id
_entity.type
_entity.pdbx_description
1 polymer ?
#
loop_
_entity_poly.entity_id
_entity_poly.type
_entity_poly.pdbx_seq_one_letter_code
_entity_poly.pdbx_strand_id
1 'polypeptide(L)'
;MTGRRRLPVATLLETAFERNLDAAESALRRVVEEGDFSLAGVRSARFRTYLERPSQMRTYLELIYPPRPRFPPGGRARLYEMWDAAPRGARIEVTESLILNALRRR
;
A
#
# COMPACT_ATOMS: atom_id res chain seq x y z
N MET A 1 -26.90 -12.05 -2.18
CA MET A 1 -25.53 -11.54 -2.34
C MET A 1 -24.71 -11.95 -1.13
N THR A 2 -23.99 -13.07 -1.20
CA THR A 2 -23.05 -13.51 -0.16
C THR A 2 -21.83 -12.59 -0.22
N GLY A 3 -21.81 -11.54 0.61
CA GLY A 3 -20.64 -10.68 0.75
C GLY A 3 -19.44 -11.52 1.16
N ARG A 4 -18.41 -11.60 0.31
CA ARG A 4 -17.13 -12.24 0.66
C ARG A 4 -16.63 -11.60 1.95
N ARG A 5 -16.68 -12.35 3.06
CA ARG A 5 -16.20 -11.90 4.36
C ARG A 5 -14.69 -11.70 4.26
N ARG A 6 -14.25 -10.45 4.32
CA ARG A 6 -12.83 -10.09 4.35
C ARG A 6 -12.37 -10.14 5.79
N LEU A 7 -11.30 -10.87 6.07
CA LEU A 7 -10.70 -10.93 7.39
C LEU A 7 -9.36 -10.19 7.36
N PRO A 8 -9.18 -9.11 8.16
CA PRO A 8 -7.92 -8.41 8.21
C PRO A 8 -6.84 -9.31 8.82
N VAL A 9 -5.72 -9.44 8.12
CA VAL A 9 -4.57 -10.24 8.54
C VAL A 9 -3.56 -9.34 9.27
N ALA A 10 -2.99 -8.37 8.55
CA ALA A 10 -2.03 -7.41 9.07
C ALA A 10 -1.93 -6.20 8.12
N THR A 11 -1.57 -5.03 8.68
CA THR A 11 -1.08 -3.89 7.91
C THR A 11 0.42 -4.04 7.77
N LEU A 12 0.92 -4.11 6.53
CA LEU A 12 2.36 -4.12 6.30
C LEU A 12 2.93 -2.74 6.65
N LEU A 13 4.05 -2.75 7.37
CA LEU A 13 4.72 -1.53 7.82
C LEU A 13 5.76 -1.14 6.79
N GLU A 14 5.65 0.04 6.21
CA GLU A 14 6.72 0.62 5.39
C GLU A 14 7.43 1.69 6.21
N THR A 15 8.64 1.37 6.68
CA THR A 15 9.33 2.15 7.72
C THR A 15 9.80 3.54 7.30
N ALA A 16 9.76 3.86 6.01
CA ALA A 16 10.05 5.21 5.52
C ALA A 16 8.91 5.85 4.73
N PHE A 17 7.78 5.16 4.50
CA PHE A 17 6.69 5.69 3.67
C PHE A 17 6.17 7.00 4.20
N GLU A 18 5.79 7.04 5.48
CA GLU A 18 5.21 8.23 6.12
C GLU A 18 6.18 9.41 6.04
N ARG A 19 7.47 9.19 6.37
CA ARG A 19 8.49 10.23 6.27
C ARG A 19 8.70 10.72 4.84
N ASN A 20 8.70 9.82 3.87
CA ASN A 20 8.87 10.17 2.45
C ASN A 20 7.64 10.91 1.92
N LEU A 21 6.43 10.53 2.36
CA LEU A 21 5.18 11.18 2.02
C LEU A 21 5.14 12.60 2.59
N ASP A 22 5.45 12.77 3.88
CA ASP A 22 5.49 14.08 4.53
C ASP A 22 6.52 15.02 3.86
N ALA A 23 7.69 14.47 3.51
CA ALA A 23 8.73 15.21 2.80
C ALA A 23 8.27 15.62 1.39
N ALA A 24 7.63 14.72 0.64
CA ALA A 24 7.09 15.01 -0.67
C ALA A 24 5.97 16.07 -0.62
N GLU A 25 5.04 15.95 0.32
CA GLU A 25 3.97 16.94 0.54
C GLU A 25 4.53 18.31 0.91
N SER A 26 5.57 18.35 1.75
CA SER A 26 6.25 19.60 2.12
C SER A 26 6.98 20.24 0.94
N ALA A 27 7.67 19.45 0.11
CA ALA A 27 8.32 19.95 -1.10
C ALA A 27 7.30 20.49 -2.12
N LEU A 28 6.18 19.79 -2.31
CA LEU A 28 5.09 20.24 -3.19
C LEU A 28 4.46 21.55 -2.72
N ARG A 29 4.22 21.68 -1.40
CA ARG A 29 3.70 22.93 -0.81
C ARG A 29 4.66 24.09 -1.04
N ARG A 30 5.97 23.87 -0.83
CA ARG A 30 6.99 24.89 -1.04
C ARG A 30 6.99 25.45 -2.46
N VAL A 31 6.98 24.59 -3.49
CA VAL A 31 7.00 25.06 -4.89
C VAL A 31 5.70 25.76 -5.33
N VAL A 32 4.59 25.52 -4.61
CA VAL A 32 3.32 26.24 -4.80
C VAL A 32 3.36 27.60 -4.10
N GLU A 33 3.93 27.67 -2.89
CA GLU A 33 4.11 28.91 -2.11
C GLU A 33 5.12 29.87 -2.77
N GLU A 34 6.21 29.34 -3.32
CA GLU A 34 7.23 30.11 -4.07
C GLU A 34 6.68 30.67 -5.39
N GLY A 35 5.52 30.20 -5.86
CA GLY A 35 4.79 30.78 -6.99
C GLY A 35 5.14 30.24 -8.37
N ASP A 36 6.17 29.41 -8.50
CA ASP A 36 6.58 28.79 -9.77
C ASP A 36 5.51 27.82 -10.32
N PHE A 37 4.74 27.21 -9.43
CA PHE A 37 3.70 26.25 -9.76
C PHE A 37 2.35 26.59 -9.11
N SER A 38 1.30 25.95 -9.63
CA SER A 38 -0.04 25.91 -9.05
C SER A 38 -0.49 24.46 -8.96
N LEU A 39 -1.21 24.12 -7.89
CA LEU A 39 -1.81 22.79 -7.76
C LEU A 39 -2.94 22.66 -8.79
N ALA A 40 -2.82 21.68 -9.69
CA ALA A 40 -3.78 21.41 -10.75
C ALA A 40 -4.78 20.31 -10.39
N GLY A 41 -4.43 19.45 -9.44
CA GLY A 41 -5.34 18.45 -8.90
C GLY A 41 -4.65 17.40 -8.04
N VAL A 42 -5.46 16.66 -7.28
CA VAL A 42 -5.03 15.51 -6.47
C VAL A 42 -5.90 14.32 -6.85
N ARG A 43 -5.27 13.16 -7.10
CA ARG A 43 -5.97 11.90 -7.34
C ARG A 43 -5.44 10.83 -6.41
N SER A 44 -6.33 10.17 -5.69
CA SER A 44 -6.01 8.96 -4.93
C SER A 44 -6.49 7.73 -5.70
N ALA A 45 -5.66 6.69 -5.73
CA ALA A 45 -5.99 5.41 -6.32
C ALA A 45 -5.71 4.31 -5.31
N ARG A 46 -6.57 3.28 -5.32
CA ARG A 46 -6.42 2.08 -4.48
C ARG A 46 -6.27 0.87 -5.38
N PHE A 47 -5.12 0.23 -5.33
CA PHE A 47 -4.81 -0.95 -6.12
C PHE A 47 -5.02 -2.21 -5.29
N ARG A 48 -5.44 -3.29 -5.97
CA ARG A 48 -5.68 -4.58 -5.34
C ARG A 48 -4.96 -5.66 -6.13
N THR A 49 -4.17 -6.45 -5.42
CA THR A 49 -3.50 -7.62 -5.96
C THR A 49 -4.00 -8.84 -5.20
N TYR A 50 -4.31 -9.92 -5.93
CA TYR A 50 -4.77 -11.17 -5.34
C TYR A 50 -3.66 -12.21 -5.41
N LEU A 51 -3.35 -12.84 -4.27
CA LEU A 51 -2.42 -13.96 -4.19
C LEU A 51 -3.21 -15.23 -3.89
N GLU A 52 -2.83 -16.31 -4.56
CA GLU A 52 -3.45 -17.64 -4.46
C GLU A 52 -2.83 -18.46 -3.31
N ARG A 53 -1.72 -18.02 -2.71
CA ARG A 53 -1.06 -18.69 -1.58
C ARG A 53 -0.08 -17.79 -0.80
N PRO A 54 0.17 -18.03 0.49
CA PRO A 54 1.08 -17.21 1.32
C PRO A 54 2.51 -17.14 0.79
N SER A 55 3.01 -18.16 0.10
CA SER A 55 4.37 -18.17 -0.48
C SER A 55 4.57 -17.11 -1.57
N GLN A 56 3.51 -16.71 -2.29
CA GLN A 56 3.58 -15.63 -3.28
C GLN A 56 3.79 -14.25 -2.65
N MET A 57 3.53 -14.09 -1.36
CA MET A 57 3.78 -12.84 -0.63
C MET A 57 5.26 -12.47 -0.68
N ARG A 58 6.18 -13.46 -0.62
CA ARG A 58 7.62 -13.17 -0.72
C ARG A 58 7.95 -12.54 -2.07
N THR A 59 7.51 -13.16 -3.17
CA THR A 59 7.73 -12.65 -4.52
C THR A 59 7.10 -11.27 -4.71
N TYR A 60 5.89 -11.06 -4.18
CA TYR A 60 5.24 -9.76 -4.20
C TYR A 60 6.10 -8.69 -3.50
N LEU A 61 6.62 -8.96 -2.30
CA LEU A 61 7.48 -8.02 -1.56
C LEU A 61 8.84 -7.79 -2.23
N GLU A 62 9.36 -8.78 -2.96
CA GLU A 62 10.62 -8.65 -3.71
C GLU A 62 10.48 -7.72 -4.93
N LEU A 63 9.28 -7.63 -5.52
CA LEU A 63 8.97 -6.73 -6.64
C LEU A 63 8.82 -5.26 -6.22
N ILE A 64 8.61 -4.99 -4.92
CA ILE A 64 8.51 -3.63 -4.40
C ILE A 64 9.90 -3.02 -4.25
N TYR A 65 10.08 -1.80 -4.77
CA TYR A 65 11.32 -1.04 -4.63
C TYR A 65 11.57 -0.67 -3.15
N PRO A 66 12.82 -0.68 -2.65
CA PRO A 66 13.11 -0.34 -1.26
C PRO A 66 12.65 1.07 -0.84
N PRO A 67 12.20 1.26 0.41
CA PRO A 67 12.14 0.26 1.48
C PRO A 67 10.96 -0.69 1.30
N ARG A 68 11.25 -1.99 1.43
CA ARG A 68 10.22 -3.02 1.30
C ARG A 68 9.32 -3.04 2.53
N PRO A 69 7.99 -3.10 2.36
CA PRO A 69 7.09 -3.23 3.49
C PRO A 69 7.33 -4.56 4.22
N ARG A 70 7.23 -4.53 5.56
CA ARG A 70 7.46 -5.69 6.43
C ARG A 70 6.22 -6.05 7.23
N PHE A 71 6.08 -7.33 7.59
CA PHE A 71 5.07 -7.72 8.56
C PHE A 71 5.38 -7.12 9.93
N PRO A 72 4.36 -6.67 10.68
CA PRO A 72 4.53 -6.43 12.11
C PRO A 72 4.88 -7.76 12.82
N PRO A 73 5.45 -7.72 14.03
CA PRO A 73 5.69 -8.92 14.83
C PRO A 73 4.45 -9.82 14.89
N GLY A 74 4.61 -11.11 14.59
CA GLY A 74 3.51 -12.09 14.55
C GLY A 74 2.57 -12.01 13.33
N GLY A 75 2.59 -10.92 12.55
CA GLY A 75 1.69 -10.74 11.41
C GLY A 75 1.85 -11.80 10.33
N ARG A 76 3.09 -12.25 10.09
CA ARG A 76 3.37 -13.35 9.15
C ARG A 76 2.82 -14.68 9.68
N ALA A 77 3.00 -15.00 10.96
CA ALA A 77 2.48 -16.25 11.54
C ALA A 77 0.95 -16.29 11.44
N ARG A 78 0.29 -15.18 11.79
CA ARG A 78 -1.16 -15.02 11.66
C ARG A 78 -1.66 -15.21 10.23
N LEU A 79 -0.91 -14.76 9.21
CA LEU A 79 -1.26 -15.00 7.81
C LEU A 79 -1.33 -16.51 7.50
N TYR A 80 -0.34 -17.27 7.95
CA TYR A 80 -0.31 -18.72 7.71
C TYR A 80 -1.41 -19.44 8.48
N GLU A 81 -1.62 -19.10 9.75
CA GLU A 81 -2.71 -19.67 10.57
C GLU A 81 -4.10 -19.43 9.94
N MET A 82 -4.36 -18.20 9.50
CA MET A 82 -5.63 -17.86 8.84
C MET A 82 -5.77 -18.56 7.48
N TRP A 83 -4.67 -18.78 6.77
CA TRP A 83 -4.67 -19.48 5.49
C TRP A 83 -4.97 -20.97 5.66
N ASP A 84 -4.39 -21.61 6.68
CA ASP A 84 -4.62 -23.03 6.96
C ASP A 84 -6.09 -23.31 7.34
N ALA A 85 -6.75 -22.33 7.98
CA ALA A 85 -8.19 -22.38 8.29
C ALA A 85 -9.10 -21.89 7.14
N ALA A 86 -8.54 -21.46 6.01
CA ALA A 86 -9.32 -20.83 4.95
C ALA A 86 -10.11 -21.86 4.11
N PRO A 87 -11.32 -21.54 3.67
CA PRO A 87 -12.08 -22.40 2.76
C PRO A 87 -11.38 -22.52 1.40
N ARG A 88 -11.66 -23.62 0.68
CA ARG A 88 -11.18 -23.80 -0.71
C ARG A 88 -11.62 -22.61 -1.58
N GLY A 89 -10.69 -22.09 -2.37
CA GLY A 89 -10.92 -20.91 -3.22
C GLY A 89 -10.75 -19.57 -2.51
N ALA A 90 -10.30 -19.56 -1.25
CA ALA A 90 -9.84 -18.34 -0.60
C ALA A 90 -8.63 -17.72 -1.33
N ARG A 91 -8.53 -16.39 -1.26
CA ARG A 91 -7.44 -15.60 -1.84
C ARG A 91 -6.98 -14.56 -0.83
N ILE A 92 -5.69 -14.22 -0.90
CA ILE A 92 -5.11 -13.12 -0.12
C ILE A 92 -5.26 -11.86 -0.96
N GLU A 93 -6.00 -10.87 -0.47
CA GLU A 93 -6.07 -9.54 -1.09
C GLU A 93 -5.00 -8.64 -0.45
N VAL A 94 -4.02 -8.22 -1.24
CA VAL A 94 -3.10 -7.15 -0.88
C VAL A 94 -3.65 -5.85 -1.46
N THR A 95 -3.63 -4.80 -0.65
CA THR A 95 -4.19 -3.51 -1.05
C THR A 95 -3.16 -2.42 -0.86
N GLU A 96 -2.97 -1.61 -1.89
CA GLU A 96 -2.01 -0.51 -1.94
C GLU A 96 -2.74 0.79 -2.23
N SER A 97 -2.20 1.90 -1.75
CA SER A 97 -2.75 3.25 -1.98
C SER A 97 -1.68 4.11 -2.64
N LEU A 98 -2.08 4.89 -3.64
CA LEU A 98 -1.23 5.87 -4.32
C LEU A 98 -1.93 7.23 -4.33
N ILE A 99 -1.16 8.29 -4.08
CA ILE A 99 -1.61 9.68 -4.20
C ILE A 99 -0.79 10.33 -5.32
N LEU A 100 -1.47 10.93 -6.29
CA LEU A 100 -0.89 11.67 -7.40
C LEU A 100 -1.24 13.16 -7.25
N ASN A 101 -0.21 13.98 -7.10
CA ASN A 101 -0.33 15.44 -7.07
C ASN A 101 0.09 16.00 -8.44
N ALA A 102 -0.83 16.64 -9.15
CA ALA A 102 -0.57 17.28 -10.43
C ALA A 102 -0.24 18.75 -10.19
N LEU A 103 0.92 19.19 -10.68
CA LEU A 103 1.33 20.59 -10.69
C LEU A 103 1.25 21.16 -12.11
N ARG A 104 0.85 22.42 -12.22
CA ARG A 104 0.91 23.20 -13.46
C ARG A 104 1.80 24.41 -13.24
N ARG A 105 2.81 24.57 -14.10
CA ARG A 105 3.67 25.77 -14.12
C ARG A 105 2.81 27.00 -14.35
N ARG A 106 3.09 28.08 -13.63
CA ARG A 106 2.40 29.36 -13.85
C ARG A 106 2.88 30.03 -15.13
#